data_AF-A0A897MVU4-F1
#
_entry.id   AF-A0A897MVU4-F1
#
_cell.length_a   1.000
_cell.length_b   1.000
_cell.length_c   1.000
_cell.angle_alpha   90.00
_cell.angle_beta   90.00
_cell.angle_gamma   90.00
#
_symmetry.space_group_name_H-M   'P 1'
#
loop_
_entity.id
_entity.type
_entity.pdbx_description
1 polymer ?
#
loop_
_entity_poly.entity_id
_entity_poly.type
_entity_poly.pdbx_seq_one_letter_code
_entity_poly.pdbx_strand_id
1 'polypeptide(L)'
;MPTNRRRLLKKAGLYGTGTVVGLAALPSRTPRVQAPDNDFPHPETLPELASDGATPIEEETTAFAVWHYKHERSGFRATAPINVVFTLDGTDSDIEDVMSVLDDIGWYRSPEEYTRYAWNYYEDRFEVQHATAAETLFGNVGRHHVRCWQFGNTVSMQAHEDSPGFPRHTIESYESTRTFIEQLYGVRGWSVASAELEFGNDQDPDHDGRVTVISP
;
A
#
# COMPACT_ATOMS: atom_id res chain seq x y z
N MET A 1 -53.70 17.66 -10.32
CA MET A 1 -54.36 16.34 -10.31
C MET A 1 -53.39 15.31 -9.74
N PRO A 2 -53.60 14.82 -8.51
CA PRO A 2 -52.87 13.68 -7.96
C PRO A 2 -53.71 12.39 -8.08
N THR A 3 -53.12 11.29 -8.54
CA THR A 3 -53.80 9.99 -8.62
C THR A 3 -53.08 8.95 -7.79
N ASN A 4 -53.76 8.50 -6.71
CA ASN A 4 -53.95 7.10 -6.26
C ASN A 4 -52.70 6.27 -5.86
N ARG A 5 -52.64 5.41 -4.82
CA ARG A 5 -53.57 4.65 -3.94
C ARG A 5 -52.70 4.09 -2.77
N ARG A 6 -53.10 4.14 -1.47
CA ARG A 6 -53.60 3.03 -0.59
C ARG A 6 -52.81 1.70 -0.70
N ARG A 7 -52.41 0.91 0.33
CA ARG A 7 -52.78 0.61 1.74
C ARG A 7 -51.65 -0.33 2.29
N LEU A 8 -51.12 -0.25 3.53
CA LEU A 8 -51.61 -0.78 4.83
C LEU A 8 -51.53 -2.33 5.02
N LEU A 9 -50.76 -2.79 6.03
CA LEU A 9 -50.95 -3.97 6.94
C LEU A 9 -49.91 -3.84 8.10
N LYS A 10 -50.26 -3.57 9.39
CA LYS A 10 -50.81 -4.44 10.48
C LYS A 10 -49.86 -5.62 10.84
N LYS A 11 -49.49 -6.01 12.06
CA LYS A 11 -49.92 -5.87 13.50
C LYS A 11 -48.76 -6.49 14.35
N ALA A 12 -48.28 -5.94 15.47
CA ALA A 12 -48.73 -6.05 16.89
C ALA A 12 -48.48 -7.40 17.63
N GLY A 13 -47.91 -7.30 18.85
CA GLY A 13 -47.92 -8.31 19.96
C GLY A 13 -46.60 -8.30 20.75
N LEU A 14 -46.38 -7.55 21.85
CA LEU A 14 -46.96 -7.52 23.22
C LEU A 14 -46.40 -8.60 24.18
N TYR A 15 -45.50 -8.15 25.07
CA TYR A 15 -45.18 -8.53 26.47
C TYR A 15 -45.10 -10.01 26.93
N GLY A 16 -43.98 -10.32 27.59
CA GLY A 16 -43.86 -11.39 28.58
C GLY A 16 -42.75 -11.06 29.60
N THR A 17 -43.15 -10.72 30.83
CA THR A 17 -42.28 -10.59 32.01
C THR A 17 -42.11 -11.94 32.71
N GLY A 18 -40.88 -12.27 33.12
CA GLY A 18 -40.57 -13.37 34.05
C GLY A 18 -39.17 -13.21 34.64
N THR A 19 -39.07 -13.17 35.96
CA THR A 19 -37.86 -13.07 36.80
C THR A 19 -37.65 -14.45 37.47
N VAL A 20 -36.46 -15.08 37.59
CA VAL A 20 -35.43 -14.94 38.65
C VAL A 20 -34.37 -16.07 38.48
N VAL A 21 -33.07 -15.69 38.54
CA VAL A 21 -31.84 -16.32 39.10
C VAL A 21 -31.36 -17.73 38.66
N GLY A 22 -30.07 -17.77 38.26
CA GLY A 22 -29.18 -18.92 38.38
C GLY A 22 -27.76 -18.60 37.86
N LEU A 23 -26.79 -18.38 38.75
CA LEU A 23 -25.35 -18.33 38.44
C LEU A 23 -24.89 -19.67 37.83
N ALA A 24 -24.10 -19.62 36.75
CA ALA A 24 -22.82 -20.32 36.55
C ALA A 24 -22.52 -20.59 35.07
N ALA A 25 -21.23 -20.49 34.72
CA ALA A 25 -20.56 -20.91 33.50
C ALA A 25 -20.77 -20.05 32.23
N LEU A 26 -19.87 -19.07 32.06
CA LEU A 26 -19.45 -18.62 30.73
C LEU A 26 -18.82 -19.81 29.99
N PRO A 27 -19.28 -20.21 28.79
CA PRO A 27 -18.44 -21.00 27.92
C PRO A 27 -17.30 -20.12 27.41
N SER A 28 -16.09 -20.49 27.80
CA SER A 28 -14.81 -19.98 27.31
C SER A 28 -14.75 -20.01 25.79
N ARG A 29 -14.10 -18.99 25.21
CA ARG A 29 -13.48 -18.98 23.88
C ARG A 29 -14.34 -19.56 22.75
N THR A 30 -14.84 -18.66 21.90
CA THR A 30 -15.01 -19.00 20.48
C THR A 30 -13.72 -19.70 20.00
N PRO A 31 -13.82 -20.84 19.31
CA PRO A 31 -12.65 -21.43 18.67
C PRO A 31 -12.11 -20.37 17.71
N ARG A 32 -10.84 -19.99 17.89
CA ARG A 32 -10.07 -19.32 16.86
C ARG A 32 -10.19 -20.22 15.63
N VAL A 33 -10.90 -19.77 14.61
CA VAL A 33 -10.78 -20.35 13.28
C VAL A 33 -9.30 -20.25 12.98
N GLN A 34 -8.65 -21.41 12.94
CA GLN A 34 -7.27 -21.53 12.53
C GLN A 34 -7.24 -20.92 11.13
N ALA A 35 -6.53 -19.80 10.99
CA ALA A 35 -6.20 -19.29 9.67
C ALA A 35 -5.62 -20.47 8.89
N PRO A 36 -5.98 -20.65 7.60
CA PRO A 36 -5.31 -21.66 6.79
C PRO A 36 -3.81 -21.51 6.98
N ASP A 37 -3.10 -22.63 7.15
CA ASP A 37 -1.64 -22.66 7.11
C ASP A 37 -1.25 -22.04 5.76
N ASN A 38 -0.91 -20.77 5.82
CA ASN A 38 -0.44 -19.99 4.72
C ASN A 38 1.01 -20.41 4.52
N ASP A 39 1.18 -21.55 3.86
CA ASP A 39 2.43 -22.07 3.32
C ASP A 39 2.86 -21.21 2.11
N PHE A 40 2.80 -19.88 2.27
CA PHE A 40 3.46 -18.97 1.35
C PHE A 40 4.95 -19.07 1.65
N PRO A 41 5.82 -19.11 0.62
CA PRO A 41 7.24 -18.97 0.84
C PRO A 41 7.47 -17.65 1.59
N HIS A 42 7.80 -17.77 2.88
CA HIS A 42 8.42 -16.69 3.61
C HIS A 42 9.71 -16.38 2.86
N PRO A 43 9.96 -15.13 2.44
CA PRO A 43 11.31 -14.76 2.02
C PRO A 43 12.21 -14.95 3.24
N GLU A 44 12.85 -16.11 3.34
CA GLU A 44 13.93 -16.33 4.27
C GLU A 44 15.00 -15.31 3.89
N THR A 45 15.30 -14.40 4.81
CA THR A 45 16.29 -13.32 4.71
C THR A 45 15.85 -12.11 3.88
N LEU A 46 15.80 -10.95 4.54
CA LEU A 46 15.89 -9.65 3.86
C LEU A 46 17.10 -9.71 2.89
N PRO A 47 16.97 -9.19 1.66
CA PRO A 47 18.08 -9.14 0.72
C PRO A 47 19.31 -8.48 1.35
N GLU A 48 20.49 -8.91 0.90
CA GLU A 48 21.77 -8.35 1.35
C GLU A 48 21.78 -6.83 1.18
N LEU A 49 22.17 -6.11 2.23
CA LEU A 49 22.24 -4.65 2.30
C LEU A 49 23.00 -4.09 1.08
N ALA A 50 22.43 -3.08 0.42
CA ALA A 50 23.00 -2.43 -0.74
C ALA A 50 24.41 -1.92 -0.42
N SER A 51 25.39 -2.58 -1.00
CA SER A 51 26.76 -2.11 -1.14
C SER A 51 27.04 -1.92 -2.63
N ASP A 52 28.04 -1.12 -3.00
CA ASP A 52 28.44 -0.98 -4.40
C ASP A 52 28.75 -2.37 -4.99
N GLY A 53 27.88 -2.84 -5.90
CA GLY A 53 27.96 -4.18 -6.49
C GLY A 53 26.98 -5.21 -5.93
N ALA A 54 25.99 -4.80 -5.12
CA ALA A 54 24.87 -5.66 -4.75
C ALA A 54 24.15 -6.19 -6.00
N THR A 55 23.71 -7.44 -5.95
CA THR A 55 22.93 -8.02 -7.04
C THR A 55 21.50 -7.48 -6.97
N PRO A 56 20.97 -6.88 -8.06
CA PRO A 56 19.61 -6.40 -8.09
C PRO A 56 18.61 -7.51 -7.73
N ILE A 57 17.58 -7.14 -6.97
CA ILE A 57 16.50 -8.06 -6.63
C ILE A 57 15.68 -8.35 -7.89
N GLU A 58 15.46 -9.65 -8.16
CA GLU A 58 14.61 -10.08 -9.27
C GLU A 58 13.13 -10.01 -8.86
N GLU A 59 12.32 -9.22 -9.58
CA GLU A 59 10.89 -9.01 -9.31
C GLU A 59 10.07 -10.32 -9.25
N GLU A 60 10.49 -11.33 -10.00
CA GLU A 60 9.87 -12.66 -10.05
C GLU A 60 10.24 -13.55 -8.86
N THR A 61 10.97 -13.04 -7.87
CA THR A 61 11.45 -13.83 -6.73
C THR A 61 11.20 -13.17 -5.38
N THR A 62 10.55 -12.00 -5.36
CA THR A 62 10.39 -11.17 -4.16
C THR A 62 8.95 -10.76 -3.92
N ALA A 63 8.60 -10.50 -2.67
CA ALA A 63 7.33 -9.89 -2.28
C ALA A 63 7.25 -8.41 -2.68
N PHE A 64 8.39 -7.75 -2.97
CA PHE A 64 8.39 -6.36 -3.37
C PHE A 64 7.93 -6.21 -4.82
N ALA A 65 6.99 -5.29 -5.06
CA ALA A 65 6.92 -4.69 -6.39
C ALA A 65 8.24 -3.96 -6.66
N VAL A 66 8.83 -4.19 -7.83
CA VAL A 66 10.07 -3.53 -8.28
C VAL A 66 9.74 -2.38 -9.22
N TRP A 67 8.75 -2.58 -10.07
CA TRP A 67 8.30 -1.60 -11.04
C TRP A 67 6.83 -1.25 -10.89
N HIS A 68 6.53 -0.03 -11.30
CA HIS A 68 5.20 0.47 -11.54
C HIS A 68 4.88 0.39 -13.04
N TYR A 69 3.78 -0.27 -13.36
CA TYR A 69 3.37 -0.64 -14.71
C TYR A 69 2.11 0.09 -15.19
N LYS A 70 2.08 0.29 -16.51
CA LYS A 70 0.88 0.69 -17.26
C LYS A 70 0.40 -0.48 -18.10
N HIS A 71 -0.92 -0.71 -18.09
CA HIS A 71 -1.55 -1.63 -19.04
C HIS A 71 -1.64 -1.01 -20.44
N GLU A 72 -1.21 -1.77 -21.44
CA GLU A 72 -1.22 -1.43 -22.86
C GLU A 72 -1.83 -2.59 -23.66
N ARG A 73 -2.09 -2.39 -24.96
CA ARG A 73 -2.74 -3.42 -25.79
C ARG A 73 -1.96 -4.73 -25.86
N SER A 74 -0.63 -4.67 -25.71
CA SER A 74 0.28 -5.82 -25.81
C SER A 74 0.63 -6.43 -24.43
N GLY A 75 0.05 -5.95 -23.34
CA GLY A 75 0.37 -6.41 -21.98
C GLY A 75 0.70 -5.25 -21.04
N PHE A 76 1.69 -5.43 -20.18
CA PHE A 76 2.11 -4.42 -19.21
C PHE A 76 3.48 -3.86 -19.59
N ARG A 77 3.65 -2.54 -19.45
CA ARG A 77 4.92 -1.86 -19.67
C ARG A 77 5.34 -1.15 -18.40
N ALA A 78 6.59 -1.36 -17.97
CA ALA A 78 7.19 -0.64 -16.86
C ALA A 78 7.25 0.86 -17.18
N THR A 79 6.96 1.70 -16.19
CA THR A 79 6.83 3.15 -16.38
C THR A 79 7.49 3.99 -15.29
N ALA A 80 7.58 3.49 -14.06
CA ALA A 80 8.28 4.17 -12.98
C ALA A 80 8.87 3.13 -12.02
N PRO A 81 9.96 3.44 -11.31
CA PRO A 81 10.51 2.60 -10.26
C PRO A 81 9.68 2.68 -8.98
N ILE A 82 9.73 1.60 -8.21
CA ILE A 82 9.45 1.61 -6.77
C ILE A 82 10.74 2.04 -6.07
N ASN A 83 10.65 3.00 -5.15
CA ASN A 83 11.81 3.61 -4.49
C ASN A 83 11.72 3.64 -2.96
N VAL A 84 10.62 3.15 -2.38
CA VAL A 84 10.46 2.90 -0.95
C VAL A 84 9.76 1.55 -0.77
N VAL A 85 10.20 0.77 0.21
CA VAL A 85 9.49 -0.43 0.68
C VAL A 85 9.33 -0.41 2.19
N PHE A 86 8.22 -0.94 2.65
CA PHE A 86 7.94 -1.16 4.06
C PHE A 86 7.98 -2.66 4.34
N THR A 87 8.70 -3.06 5.39
CA THR A 87 8.73 -4.42 5.90
C THR A 87 7.95 -4.47 7.21
N LEU A 88 6.83 -5.19 7.20
CA LEU A 88 5.86 -5.24 8.31
C LEU A 88 5.92 -6.57 9.07
N ASP A 89 6.90 -7.43 8.76
CA ASP A 89 7.07 -8.74 9.39
C ASP A 89 7.18 -8.66 10.91
N GLY A 90 6.44 -9.54 11.60
CA GLY A 90 6.43 -9.58 13.06
C GLY A 90 5.62 -8.47 13.73
N THR A 91 4.89 -7.67 12.94
CA THR A 91 3.95 -6.66 13.43
C THR A 91 2.51 -7.01 13.01
N ASP A 92 1.53 -6.37 13.63
CA ASP A 92 0.13 -6.41 13.18
C ASP A 92 -0.17 -5.27 12.18
N SER A 93 0.85 -4.55 11.70
CA SER A 93 0.68 -3.40 10.84
C SER A 93 0.40 -3.78 9.38
N ASP A 94 -0.37 -2.93 8.69
CA ASP A 94 -0.71 -3.12 7.27
C ASP A 94 -0.56 -1.81 6.45
N ILE A 95 -1.00 -1.84 5.18
CA ILE A 95 -0.98 -0.66 4.32
C ILE A 95 -1.79 0.52 4.87
N GLU A 96 -2.84 0.30 5.66
CA GLU A 96 -3.57 1.41 6.26
C GLU A 96 -2.74 2.08 7.36
N ASP A 97 -1.93 1.35 8.12
CA ASP A 97 -0.98 1.96 9.07
C ASP A 97 0.08 2.80 8.36
N VAL A 98 0.64 2.30 7.26
CA VAL A 98 1.54 3.06 6.38
C VAL A 98 0.84 4.35 5.93
N MET A 99 -0.33 4.22 5.31
CA MET A 99 -1.03 5.38 4.75
C MET A 99 -1.57 6.35 5.81
N SER A 100 -1.81 5.90 7.05
CA SER A 100 -2.26 6.76 8.15
C SER A 100 -1.24 7.86 8.49
N VAL A 101 0.06 7.58 8.34
CA VAL A 101 1.13 8.57 8.55
C VAL A 101 1.00 9.75 7.59
N LEU A 102 0.55 9.49 6.36
CA LEU A 102 0.32 10.52 5.33
C LEU A 102 -1.01 11.26 5.57
N ASP A 103 -2.07 10.54 5.97
CA ASP A 103 -3.35 11.14 6.32
C ASP A 103 -3.22 12.11 7.51
N ASP A 104 -2.44 11.74 8.52
CA ASP A 104 -2.16 12.55 9.71
C ASP A 104 -1.54 13.92 9.39
N ILE A 105 -0.79 14.03 8.29
CA ILE A 105 -0.18 15.30 7.83
C ILE A 105 -1.06 16.03 6.80
N GLY A 106 -2.27 15.53 6.57
CA GLY A 106 -3.29 16.14 5.72
C GLY A 106 -3.19 15.78 4.24
N TRP A 107 -2.49 14.71 3.88
CA TRP A 107 -2.50 14.24 2.49
C TRP A 107 -3.86 13.65 2.13
N TYR A 108 -4.27 13.88 0.89
CA TYR A 108 -5.54 13.36 0.36
C TYR A 108 -5.40 11.90 0.00
N ARG A 109 -6.29 11.06 0.54
CA ARG A 109 -6.51 9.69 0.06
C ARG A 109 -7.28 9.73 -1.27
N SER A 110 -6.88 8.88 -2.20
CA SER A 110 -7.53 8.77 -3.53
C SER A 110 -7.56 10.08 -4.34
N PRO A 111 -6.41 10.73 -4.59
CA PRO A 111 -6.30 11.81 -5.57
C PRO A 111 -6.81 11.37 -6.95
N GLU A 112 -7.21 12.34 -7.78
CA GLU A 112 -7.58 12.06 -9.17
C GLU A 112 -6.34 11.66 -9.97
N GLU A 113 -6.29 10.40 -10.39
CA GLU A 113 -5.12 9.84 -11.04
C GLU A 113 -5.43 8.66 -11.97
N TYR A 114 -4.41 8.21 -12.69
CA TYR A 114 -4.53 7.04 -13.55
C TYR A 114 -4.33 5.74 -12.77
N THR A 115 -5.11 4.71 -13.12
CA THR A 115 -4.87 3.34 -12.65
C THR A 115 -3.54 2.81 -13.15
N ARG A 116 -2.84 2.13 -12.24
CA ARG A 116 -1.51 1.59 -12.39
C ARG A 116 -1.37 0.27 -11.69
N TYR A 117 -0.35 -0.47 -12.08
CA TYR A 117 -0.17 -1.87 -11.72
C TYR A 117 1.21 -2.15 -11.16
N ALA A 118 1.33 -3.22 -10.39
CA ALA A 118 2.60 -3.84 -10.00
C ALA A 118 2.51 -5.35 -10.17
N TRP A 119 3.66 -6.01 -10.33
CA TRP A 119 3.72 -7.46 -10.36
C TRP A 119 3.60 -8.04 -8.94
N ASN A 120 2.64 -8.94 -8.73
CA ASN A 120 2.48 -9.71 -7.50
C ASN A 120 3.08 -11.11 -7.71
N TYR A 121 4.26 -11.34 -7.13
CA TYR A 121 4.96 -12.62 -7.19
C TYR A 121 4.14 -13.79 -6.63
N TYR A 122 3.44 -13.59 -5.51
CA TYR A 122 2.69 -14.67 -4.86
C TYR A 122 1.56 -15.23 -5.72
N GLU A 123 0.97 -14.38 -6.54
CA GLU A 123 -0.20 -14.69 -7.36
C GLU A 123 0.13 -14.78 -8.87
N ASP A 124 1.41 -14.64 -9.23
CA ASP A 124 1.92 -14.68 -10.61
C ASP A 124 1.11 -13.78 -11.57
N ARG A 125 0.81 -12.55 -11.13
CA ARG A 125 -0.05 -11.62 -11.89
C ARG A 125 0.19 -10.15 -11.58
N PHE A 126 -0.24 -9.28 -12.49
CA PHE A 126 -0.30 -7.84 -12.24
C PHE A 126 -1.54 -7.45 -11.42
N GLU A 127 -1.36 -6.60 -10.41
CA GLU A 127 -2.43 -6.06 -9.58
C GLU A 127 -2.48 -4.53 -9.61
N VAL A 128 -3.69 -3.99 -9.52
CA VAL A 128 -3.91 -2.54 -9.42
C VAL A 128 -3.35 -2.01 -8.09
N GLN A 129 -2.94 -0.74 -8.07
CA GLN A 129 -2.56 -0.04 -6.84
C GLN A 129 -3.61 -0.23 -5.74
N HIS A 130 -3.16 -0.56 -4.53
CA HIS A 130 -4.04 -0.80 -3.39
C HIS A 130 -4.33 0.49 -2.62
N ALA A 131 -3.36 1.40 -2.56
CA ALA A 131 -3.53 2.68 -1.92
C ALA A 131 -2.75 3.79 -2.62
N THR A 132 -3.16 5.03 -2.36
CA THR A 132 -2.60 6.23 -2.97
C THR A 132 -2.84 7.42 -2.05
N ALA A 133 -1.87 8.36 -2.05
CA ALA A 133 -2.03 9.65 -1.38
C ALA A 133 -1.18 10.74 -2.04
N ALA A 134 -1.65 11.99 -1.96
CA ALA A 134 -0.92 13.15 -2.44
C ALA A 134 -1.26 14.40 -1.62
N GLU A 135 -0.44 15.44 -1.68
CA GLU A 135 -0.65 16.68 -0.91
C GLU A 135 -1.91 17.46 -1.31
N THR A 136 -2.41 17.26 -2.53
CA THR A 136 -3.63 17.89 -3.04
C THR A 136 -4.47 16.87 -3.80
N LEU A 137 -5.77 17.14 -4.00
CA LEU A 137 -6.66 16.25 -4.75
C LEU A 137 -6.29 16.15 -6.25
N PHE A 138 -5.94 17.28 -6.88
CA PHE A 138 -5.60 17.36 -8.31
C PHE A 138 -4.10 17.57 -8.51
N GLY A 139 -3.55 16.94 -9.56
CA GLY A 139 -2.15 17.04 -9.95
C GLY A 139 -1.69 18.46 -10.24
N ASN A 140 -0.68 18.91 -9.51
CA ASN A 140 0.05 20.15 -9.74
C ASN A 140 1.55 19.83 -9.77
N VAL A 141 2.33 20.66 -10.47
CA VAL A 141 3.79 20.51 -10.54
C VAL A 141 4.40 20.67 -9.15
N GLY A 142 5.38 19.82 -8.81
CA GLY A 142 6.07 19.82 -7.51
C GLY A 142 5.25 19.22 -6.38
N ARG A 143 4.11 18.59 -6.66
CA ARG A 143 3.28 17.93 -5.66
C ARG A 143 3.88 16.58 -5.29
N HIS A 144 4.08 16.32 -4.00
CA HIS A 144 4.44 14.97 -3.54
C HIS A 144 3.25 14.01 -3.68
N HIS A 145 3.55 12.83 -4.22
CA HIS A 145 2.56 11.83 -4.56
C HIS A 145 3.12 10.42 -4.37
N VAL A 146 2.32 9.55 -3.74
CA VAL A 146 2.65 8.15 -3.57
C VAL A 146 1.57 7.21 -4.10
N ARG A 147 2.02 6.04 -4.58
CA ARG A 147 1.18 4.88 -4.88
C ARG A 147 1.75 3.66 -4.17
N CYS A 148 0.89 2.81 -3.64
CA CYS A 148 1.29 1.67 -2.83
C CYS A 148 0.63 0.37 -3.29
N TRP A 149 1.38 -0.72 -3.15
CA TRP A 149 0.95 -2.10 -3.34
C TRP A 149 1.41 -2.92 -2.13
N GLN A 150 0.49 -3.65 -1.51
CA GLN A 150 0.79 -4.55 -0.40
C GLN A 150 0.75 -6.00 -0.88
N PHE A 151 1.86 -6.71 -0.77
CA PHE A 151 1.95 -8.14 -1.07
C PHE A 151 2.52 -8.88 0.14
N GLY A 152 1.69 -9.70 0.79
CA GLY A 152 2.05 -10.30 2.08
C GLY A 152 2.28 -9.23 3.15
N ASN A 153 3.42 -9.31 3.83
CA ASN A 153 3.82 -8.39 4.91
C ASN A 153 4.71 -7.24 4.40
N THR A 154 4.72 -6.96 3.10
CA THR A 154 5.49 -5.84 2.55
C THR A 154 4.58 -4.85 1.83
N VAL A 155 4.93 -3.58 1.90
CA VAL A 155 4.29 -2.52 1.09
C VAL A 155 5.35 -1.89 0.21
N SER A 156 5.18 -1.98 -1.11
CA SER A 156 6.01 -1.27 -2.07
C SER A 156 5.36 0.07 -2.40
N MET A 157 6.14 1.14 -2.31
CA MET A 157 5.69 2.52 -2.53
C MET A 157 6.49 3.17 -3.66
N GLN A 158 5.75 3.67 -4.66
CA GLN A 158 6.27 4.62 -5.64
C GLN A 158 6.07 6.03 -5.09
N ALA A 159 7.15 6.70 -4.70
CA ALA A 159 7.16 8.05 -4.16
C ALA A 159 7.82 9.02 -5.15
N HIS A 160 7.11 10.06 -5.59
CA HIS A 160 7.61 10.99 -6.60
C HIS A 160 6.99 12.38 -6.48
N GLU A 161 7.62 13.36 -7.11
CA GLU A 161 7.01 14.66 -7.39
C GLU A 161 6.31 14.62 -8.75
N ASP A 162 5.05 15.08 -8.77
CA ASP A 162 4.31 15.27 -10.01
C ASP A 162 4.94 16.37 -10.85
N SER A 163 4.91 16.19 -12.15
CA SER A 163 5.57 17.07 -13.11
C SER A 163 4.64 17.61 -14.18
N PRO A 164 5.07 18.64 -14.94
CA PRO A 164 4.24 19.22 -15.98
C PRO A 164 3.90 18.19 -17.05
N GLY A 165 2.64 18.13 -17.48
CA GLY A 165 2.20 17.16 -18.49
C GLY A 165 2.74 17.36 -19.90
N PHE A 166 3.45 18.47 -20.18
CA PHE A 166 3.98 18.78 -21.50
C PHE A 166 5.42 19.34 -21.40
N PRO A 167 6.36 18.92 -22.28
CA PRO A 167 6.17 18.00 -23.40
C PRO A 167 6.04 16.52 -23.01
N ARG A 168 6.35 16.16 -21.76
CA ARG A 168 6.02 14.88 -21.11
C ARG A 168 5.95 15.14 -19.59
N HIS A 169 5.07 14.45 -18.87
CA HIS A 169 5.23 14.28 -17.42
C HIS A 169 6.59 13.61 -17.19
N THR A 170 7.63 14.39 -16.90
CA THR A 170 8.95 13.91 -16.47
C THR A 170 8.97 13.98 -14.96
N ILE A 171 8.98 12.89 -14.23
CA ILE A 171 9.01 12.95 -12.76
C ILE A 171 10.11 13.92 -12.33
N GLU A 172 9.74 14.90 -11.50
CA GLU A 172 10.64 16.04 -11.23
C GLU A 172 11.77 15.60 -10.29
N SER A 173 11.44 14.70 -9.35
CA SER A 173 12.41 13.94 -8.56
C SER A 173 11.76 12.74 -7.86
N TYR A 174 12.34 11.54 -7.98
CA TYR A 174 12.05 10.43 -7.04
C TYR A 174 12.78 10.61 -5.72
N GLU A 175 14.02 11.11 -5.75
CA GLU A 175 14.88 11.27 -4.59
C GLU A 175 14.29 12.25 -3.56
N SER A 176 13.73 13.36 -4.00
CA SER A 176 13.12 14.37 -3.13
C SER A 176 11.95 13.79 -2.34
N THR A 177 10.96 13.17 -3.01
CA THR A 177 9.84 12.55 -2.30
C THR A 177 10.27 11.35 -1.47
N ARG A 178 11.24 10.53 -1.92
CA ARG A 178 11.82 9.46 -1.09
C ARG A 178 12.37 10.01 0.22
N THR A 179 13.17 11.07 0.14
CA THR A 179 13.77 11.75 1.30
C THR A 179 12.70 12.34 2.22
N PHE A 180 11.64 12.94 1.65
CA PHE A 180 10.50 13.42 2.44
C PHE A 180 9.82 12.29 3.22
N ILE A 181 9.55 11.16 2.55
CA ILE A 181 8.95 9.97 3.17
C ILE A 181 9.87 9.43 4.28
N GLU A 182 11.16 9.29 4.04
CA GLU A 182 12.15 8.88 5.06
C GLU A 182 12.06 9.73 6.33
N GLN A 183 12.09 11.06 6.18
CA GLN A 183 12.01 11.97 7.31
C GLN A 183 10.68 11.85 8.05
N LEU A 184 9.58 11.75 7.31
CA LEU A 184 8.24 11.67 7.88
C LEU A 184 8.08 10.43 8.76
N TYR A 185 8.45 9.25 8.27
CA TYR A 185 8.36 8.00 9.04
C TYR A 185 9.38 7.95 10.17
N GLY A 186 10.60 8.46 9.94
CA GLY A 186 11.61 8.57 11.00
C GLY A 186 11.14 9.43 12.18
N VAL A 187 10.45 10.55 11.93
CA VAL A 187 9.86 11.39 13.00
C VAL A 187 8.75 10.66 13.75
N ARG A 188 8.07 9.71 13.11
CA ARG A 188 7.06 8.84 13.75
C ARG A 188 7.67 7.65 14.49
N GLY A 189 8.99 7.54 14.54
CA GLY A 189 9.73 6.53 15.29
C GLY A 189 9.93 5.22 14.53
N TRP A 190 9.57 5.15 13.25
CA TRP A 190 9.84 3.98 12.41
C TRP A 190 11.34 3.96 12.08
N SER A 191 11.88 2.76 11.96
CA SER A 191 13.27 2.56 11.52
C SER A 191 13.36 2.82 10.02
N VAL A 192 14.35 3.61 9.61
CA VAL A 192 14.59 4.00 8.21
C VAL A 192 16.01 3.63 7.84
N ALA A 193 16.13 2.79 6.81
CA ALA A 193 17.40 2.46 6.18
C ALA A 193 17.39 2.98 4.74
N SER A 194 17.96 4.18 4.58
CA SER A 194 17.95 4.92 3.33
C SER A 194 18.78 4.21 2.25
N ALA A 195 18.19 4.03 1.05
CA ALA A 195 18.85 3.47 -0.12
C ALA A 195 19.56 2.12 0.13
N GLU A 196 18.92 1.26 0.93
CA GLU A 196 19.45 0.00 1.44
C GLU A 196 19.22 -1.20 0.50
N LEU A 197 18.31 -1.14 -0.47
CA LEU A 197 18.12 -2.22 -1.44
C LEU A 197 18.47 -1.76 -2.86
N GLU A 198 19.02 -2.68 -3.65
CA GLU A 198 19.28 -2.49 -5.08
C GLU A 198 18.21 -3.24 -5.88
N PHE A 199 17.38 -2.50 -6.60
CA PHE A 199 16.29 -3.06 -7.41
C PHE A 199 16.67 -3.17 -8.88
N GLY A 200 17.77 -2.54 -9.32
CA GLY A 200 18.13 -2.47 -10.74
C GLY A 200 17.02 -1.84 -11.59
N ASN A 201 16.25 -0.94 -10.96
CA ASN A 201 15.16 -0.21 -11.59
C ASN A 201 15.52 1.24 -11.88
N ASP A 202 16.79 1.50 -12.17
CA ASP A 202 17.32 2.81 -12.47
C ASP A 202 16.58 3.49 -13.64
N GLN A 203 16.46 4.80 -13.53
CA GLN A 203 15.87 5.70 -14.53
C GLN A 203 16.72 6.96 -14.60
N ASP A 204 17.87 6.89 -15.26
CA ASP A 204 18.79 8.02 -15.42
C ASP A 204 18.09 9.25 -16.05
N PRO A 205 18.26 10.47 -15.48
CA PRO A 205 19.06 10.84 -14.31
C PRO A 205 18.31 10.92 -12.98
N ASP A 206 17.07 10.44 -12.94
CA ASP A 206 16.09 10.72 -11.89
C ASP A 206 16.07 9.67 -10.76
N HIS A 207 16.46 8.43 -11.05
CA HIS A 207 16.54 7.35 -10.07
C HIS A 207 17.75 6.43 -10.31
N ASP A 208 18.45 6.08 -9.24
CA ASP A 208 19.68 5.30 -9.25
C ASP A 208 19.47 3.80 -9.01
N GLY A 209 18.22 3.34 -8.91
CA GLY A 209 17.88 1.93 -8.65
C GLY A 209 17.82 1.57 -7.17
N ARG A 210 18.16 2.52 -6.27
CA ARG A 210 18.24 2.28 -4.84
C ARG A 210 16.95 2.58 -4.10
N VAL A 211 16.55 1.66 -3.24
CA VAL A 211 15.28 1.66 -2.54
C VAL A 211 15.49 1.78 -1.04
N THR A 212 14.72 2.67 -0.43
CA THR A 212 14.72 2.84 1.04
C THR A 212 13.84 1.78 1.68
N VAL A 213 14.30 1.17 2.77
CA VAL A 213 13.54 0.23 3.59
C VAL A 213 13.08 0.93 4.87
N ILE A 214 11.80 0.78 5.19
CA ILE A 214 11.18 1.35 6.39
C ILE A 214 10.48 0.24 7.17
N SER A 215 10.61 0.22 8.50
CA SER A 215 9.94 -0.74 9.38
C SER A 215 9.38 -0.07 10.64
N PRO A 216 8.20 -0.48 11.15
CA PRO A 216 7.61 0.05 12.37
C PRO A 216 8.45 -0.16 13.65
#